data_AF-M6FVV2-F1
#
_entry.id   AF-M6FVV2-F1
#
_cell.length_a   1.000
_cell.length_b   1.000
_cell.length_c   1.000
_cell.angle_alpha   90.00
_cell.angle_beta   90.00
_cell.angle_gamma   90.00
#
_symmetry.space_group_name_H-M   'P 1'
#
loop_
_entity.id
_entity.type
_entity.pdbx_description
1 polymer ?
#
loop_
_entity_poly.entity_id
_entity_poly.type
_entity_poly.pdbx_seq_one_letter_code
_entity_poly.pdbx_strand_id
1 'polypeptide(L)'
;MKWQEKLDTLRNSPVGSFENYCYNYLEWNRTAKSHSQNTLKNAHICLMNFFDWCALREVRYPKEVTLSVLERYRAHVSGLKNKYNGKELSSARKHKKLSSVKDYFGWLVKKRVLLLNPSLDLELPKYSQKKYPSQRA
;
A
#
# COMPACT_ATOMS: atom_id res chain seq x y z
N MET A 1 5.89 18.34 8.39
CA MET A 1 4.93 17.48 9.10
C MET A 1 5.65 16.31 9.75
N LYS A 2 5.63 16.25 11.07
CA LYS A 2 6.19 15.17 11.91
C LYS A 2 5.38 13.89 11.71
N TRP A 3 5.99 12.73 12.03
CA TRP A 3 5.33 11.42 11.86
C TRP A 3 4.04 11.30 12.70
N GLN A 4 4.03 11.85 13.91
CA GLN A 4 2.85 11.81 14.78
C GLN A 4 1.68 12.60 14.21
N GLU A 5 1.93 13.77 13.63
CA GLU A 5 0.89 14.59 12.96
C GLU A 5 0.25 13.84 11.79
N LYS A 6 1.05 13.07 11.03
CA LYS A 6 0.52 12.21 9.96
C LYS A 6 -0.41 11.13 10.51
N LEU A 7 0.01 10.45 11.58
CA LEU A 7 -0.82 9.42 12.21
C LEU A 7 -2.11 10.00 12.78
N ASP A 8 -2.04 11.18 13.39
CA ASP A 8 -3.21 11.88 13.91
C ASP A 8 -4.19 12.27 12.78
N THR A 9 -3.66 12.76 11.66
CA THR A 9 -4.48 13.05 10.46
C THR A 9 -5.22 11.81 9.97
N LEU A 10 -4.53 10.66 9.89
CA LEU A 10 -5.16 9.40 9.50
C LEU A 10 -6.21 8.94 10.51
N ARG A 11 -5.92 9.07 11.80
CA ARG A 11 -6.84 8.69 12.89
C ARG A 11 -8.13 9.52 12.85
N ASN A 12 -8.01 10.81 12.59
CA ASN A 12 -9.12 11.76 12.56
C ASN A 12 -9.85 11.81 11.21
N SER A 13 -9.45 10.98 10.24
CA SER A 13 -10.16 10.84 8.96
C SER A 13 -11.53 10.16 9.13
N PRO A 14 -12.49 10.40 8.20
CA PRO A 14 -13.83 9.84 8.30
C PRO A 14 -13.83 8.33 8.54
N VAL A 15 -14.69 7.87 9.46
CA VAL A 15 -14.78 6.45 9.81
C VAL A 15 -15.13 5.65 8.56
N GLY A 16 -14.38 4.56 8.35
CA GLY A 16 -14.56 3.71 7.18
C GLY A 16 -13.76 4.15 5.94
N SER A 17 -13.14 5.33 5.94
CA SER A 17 -12.28 5.77 4.83
C SER A 17 -10.99 4.97 4.75
N PHE A 18 -10.30 5.08 3.62
CA PHE A 18 -8.97 4.49 3.46
C PHE A 18 -7.98 4.93 4.54
N GLU A 19 -7.95 6.22 4.84
CA GLU A 19 -7.03 6.85 5.77
C GLU A 19 -7.29 6.37 7.21
N ASN A 20 -8.56 6.31 7.62
CA ASN A 20 -8.94 5.84 8.94
C ASN A 20 -8.50 4.39 9.17
N TYR A 21 -8.73 3.50 8.20
CA TYR A 21 -8.26 2.13 8.28
C TYR A 21 -6.73 2.00 8.13
N CYS A 22 -6.09 2.90 7.40
CA CYS A 22 -4.63 2.95 7.29
C CYS A 22 -3.97 3.21 8.65
N TYR A 23 -4.53 4.10 9.47
CA TYR A 23 -4.06 4.27 10.85
C TYR A 23 -4.06 2.95 11.62
N ASN A 24 -5.20 2.25 11.62
CA ASN A 24 -5.35 0.97 12.32
C ASN A 24 -4.42 -0.12 11.78
N TYR A 25 -4.22 -0.16 10.46
CA TYR A 25 -3.28 -1.06 9.81
C TYR A 25 -1.82 -0.79 10.21
N LEU A 26 -1.40 0.48 10.25
CA LEU A 26 -0.05 0.87 10.66
C LEU A 26 0.19 0.57 12.15
N GLU A 27 -0.79 0.84 13.01
CA GLU A 27 -0.73 0.48 14.43
C GLU A 27 -0.66 -1.04 14.65
N TRP A 28 -1.40 -1.81 13.85
CA TRP A 28 -1.32 -3.26 13.90
C TRP A 28 0.06 -3.78 13.43
N ASN A 29 0.61 -3.24 12.35
CA ASN A 29 1.97 -3.58 11.90
C ASN A 29 3.03 -3.20 12.94
N ARG A 30 2.85 -2.09 13.66
CA ARG A 30 3.74 -1.66 14.74
C ARG A 30 3.71 -2.62 15.92
N THR A 31 2.52 -2.98 16.39
CA THR A 31 2.34 -3.72 17.64
C THR A 31 2.39 -5.24 17.46
N ALA A 32 1.80 -5.77 16.39
CA ALA A 32 1.73 -7.22 16.16
C ALA A 32 2.88 -7.78 15.33
N LYS A 33 3.47 -6.98 14.43
CA LYS A 33 4.62 -7.41 13.60
C LYS A 33 5.96 -6.78 14.03
N SER A 34 5.96 -5.95 15.07
CA SER A 34 7.15 -5.21 15.54
C SER A 34 7.89 -4.47 14.41
N HIS A 35 7.16 -3.96 13.41
CA HIS A 35 7.76 -3.27 12.28
C HIS A 35 8.44 -1.98 12.73
N SER A 36 9.65 -1.74 12.21
CA SER A 36 10.36 -0.48 12.46
C SER A 36 9.61 0.72 11.89
N GLN A 37 9.82 1.90 12.49
CA GLN A 37 9.18 3.13 12.04
C GLN A 37 9.46 3.44 10.56
N ASN A 38 10.65 3.09 10.04
CA ASN A 38 10.98 3.27 8.63
C ASN A 38 10.11 2.37 7.73
N THR A 39 9.82 1.16 8.17
CA THR A 39 8.94 0.23 7.44
C THR A 39 7.51 0.77 7.40
N LEU A 40 7.01 1.29 8.52
CA LEU A 40 5.69 1.93 8.60
C LEU A 40 5.59 3.16 7.71
N LYS A 41 6.61 4.04 7.72
CA LYS A 41 6.69 5.21 6.83
C LYS A 41 6.65 4.81 5.35
N ASN A 42 7.36 3.75 4.99
CA ASN A 42 7.37 3.24 3.62
C ASN A 42 6.00 2.70 3.20
N ALA A 43 5.34 1.93 4.05
CA ALA A 43 3.98 1.43 3.80
C ALA A 43 3.00 2.59 3.68
N HIS A 44 3.05 3.55 4.60
CA HIS A 44 2.27 4.78 4.57
C HIS A 44 2.41 5.52 3.24
N ILE A 45 3.65 5.78 2.78
CA ILE A 45 3.88 6.46 1.50
C ILE A 45 3.26 5.67 0.34
N CYS A 46 3.41 4.34 0.32
CA CYS A 46 2.83 3.52 -0.74
C CYS A 46 1.30 3.58 -0.76
N LEU A 47 0.68 3.55 0.43
CA LEU A 47 -0.78 3.61 0.58
C LEU A 47 -1.34 5.00 0.25
N MET A 48 -0.71 6.08 0.71
CA MET A 48 -1.15 7.45 0.35
C MET A 48 -1.16 7.65 -1.17
N ASN A 49 -0.12 7.17 -1.88
CA ASN A 49 -0.12 7.25 -3.35
C ASN A 49 -1.31 6.51 -3.99
N PHE A 50 -1.76 5.42 -3.40
CA PHE A 50 -2.94 4.70 -3.87
C PHE A 50 -4.22 5.46 -3.54
N PHE A 51 -4.35 5.99 -2.32
CA PHE A 51 -5.53 6.74 -1.88
C PHE A 51 -5.69 8.04 -2.68
N ASP A 52 -4.60 8.77 -2.91
CA ASP A 52 -4.58 9.96 -3.78
C ASP A 52 -5.00 9.61 -5.21
N TRP A 53 -4.58 8.45 -5.72
CA TRP A 53 -4.97 8.01 -7.06
C TRP A 53 -6.46 7.59 -7.14
N CYS A 54 -6.99 6.97 -6.08
CA CYS A 54 -8.39 6.63 -5.92
C CYS A 54 -9.27 7.88 -5.76
N ALA A 55 -8.79 8.87 -5.01
CA ALA A 55 -9.43 10.16 -4.79
C ALA A 55 -9.77 10.89 -6.09
N LEU A 56 -8.85 10.87 -7.06
CA LEU A 56 -9.03 11.44 -8.40
C LEU A 56 -10.11 10.72 -9.23
N ARG A 57 -10.60 9.58 -8.76
CA ARG A 57 -11.65 8.74 -9.38
C ARG A 57 -12.87 8.62 -8.47
N GLU A 58 -12.97 9.50 -7.47
CA GLU A 58 -14.07 9.55 -6.50
C GLU A 58 -14.25 8.27 -5.69
N VAL A 59 -13.22 7.42 -5.62
CA VAL A 59 -13.19 6.23 -4.76
C VAL A 59 -12.58 6.63 -3.42
N ARG A 60 -13.37 6.59 -2.34
CA ARG A 60 -12.97 7.09 -1.01
C ARG A 60 -12.97 6.01 0.07
N TYR A 61 -13.68 4.91 -0.18
CA TYR A 61 -13.87 3.84 0.79
C TYR A 61 -13.33 2.51 0.26
N PRO A 62 -12.73 1.65 1.11
CA PRO A 62 -12.23 0.35 0.67
C PRO A 62 -13.28 -0.57 0.06
N LYS A 63 -14.54 -0.46 0.50
CA LYS A 63 -15.68 -1.25 -0.02
C LYS A 63 -16.01 -0.96 -1.49
N GLU A 64 -15.59 0.18 -2.01
CA GLU A 64 -15.82 0.59 -3.40
C GLU A 64 -14.73 0.04 -4.34
N VAL A 65 -13.67 -0.54 -3.79
CA VAL A 65 -12.55 -1.04 -4.58
C VAL A 65 -12.86 -2.42 -5.13
N THR A 66 -12.99 -2.47 -6.45
CA THR A 66 -13.10 -3.70 -7.23
C THR A 66 -11.74 -4.13 -7.80
N LEU A 67 -11.66 -5.36 -8.31
CA LEU A 67 -10.48 -5.83 -9.05
C LEU A 67 -10.15 -4.90 -10.22
N SER A 68 -11.16 -4.40 -10.95
CA SER A 68 -10.97 -3.46 -12.06
C SER A 68 -10.29 -2.15 -11.63
N VAL A 69 -10.59 -1.64 -10.43
CA VAL A 69 -9.92 -0.46 -9.87
C VAL A 69 -8.44 -0.77 -9.59
N LEU A 70 -8.16 -1.93 -9.01
CA LEU A 70 -6.79 -2.37 -8.72
C LEU A 70 -5.97 -2.60 -9.99
N GLU A 71 -6.58 -3.16 -11.03
CA GLU A 71 -5.97 -3.35 -12.34
C GLU A 71 -5.60 -2.03 -13.02
N ARG A 72 -6.49 -1.04 -12.95
CA ARG A 72 -6.19 0.32 -13.41
C ARG A 72 -5.07 0.96 -12.60
N TYR A 73 -5.02 0.72 -11.29
CA TYR A 73 -3.90 1.20 -10.47
C TYR A 73 -2.58 0.51 -10.83
N ARG A 74 -2.60 -0.79 -11.12
CA ARG A 74 -1.43 -1.54 -11.62
C ARG A 74 -0.90 -0.93 -12.91
N ALA A 75 -1.78 -0.67 -13.88
CA ALA A 75 -1.42 -0.01 -15.13
C ALA A 75 -0.82 1.40 -14.88
N HIS A 76 -1.42 2.17 -13.97
CA HIS A 76 -0.88 3.47 -13.57
C HIS A 76 0.54 3.36 -12.97
N VAL A 77 0.76 2.42 -12.05
CA VAL A 77 2.08 2.17 -11.43
C VAL A 77 3.12 1.75 -12.46
N SER A 78 2.72 0.97 -13.49
CA SER A 78 3.60 0.59 -14.59
C SER A 78 4.11 1.79 -15.39
N GLY A 79 3.28 2.82 -15.57
CA GLY A 79 3.64 4.07 -16.25
C GLY A 79 4.36 5.10 -15.38
N LEU A 80 4.55 4.84 -14.07
CA LEU A 80 5.21 5.80 -13.19
C LEU A 80 6.69 5.98 -13.55
N LYS A 81 7.09 7.24 -13.60
CA LYS A 81 8.49 7.68 -13.74
C LYS A 81 9.01 8.16 -12.39
N ASN A 82 10.32 8.02 -12.20
CA ASN A 82 11.03 8.54 -11.06
C ASN A 82 11.09 10.07 -11.15
N LYS A 83 10.57 10.73 -10.11
CA LYS A 83 10.45 12.19 -10.04
C LYS A 83 11.80 12.93 -10.11
N TYR A 84 12.90 12.28 -9.73
CA TYR A 84 14.22 12.93 -9.70
C TYR A 84 14.97 12.89 -11.02
N ASN A 85 14.80 11.82 -11.80
CA ASN A 85 15.60 11.60 -13.01
C ASN A 85 14.76 11.35 -14.27
N GLY A 86 13.42 11.39 -14.17
CA GLY A 86 12.50 11.16 -15.28
C GLY A 86 12.49 9.74 -15.86
N LYS A 87 13.39 8.85 -15.39
CA LYS A 87 13.48 7.46 -15.86
C LYS A 87 12.34 6.63 -15.30
N GLU A 88 12.07 5.48 -15.92
CA GLU A 88 11.08 4.55 -15.39
C GLU A 88 11.39 4.15 -13.94
N LEU A 89 10.34 3.97 -13.15
CA LEU A 89 10.49 3.45 -11.81
C LEU A 89 11.02 2.01 -11.86
N SER A 90 11.98 1.67 -10.99
CA SER A 90 12.49 0.30 -10.94
C SER A 90 11.39 -0.73 -10.61
N SER A 91 11.49 -1.93 -11.18
CA SER A 91 10.52 -3.01 -10.94
C SER A 91 10.35 -3.31 -9.44
N ALA A 92 11.41 -3.22 -8.65
CA ALA A 92 11.35 -3.37 -7.19
C ALA A 92 10.42 -2.34 -6.53
N ARG A 93 10.49 -1.08 -6.97
CA ARG A 93 9.70 0.01 -6.39
C ARG A 93 8.25 -0.01 -6.90
N LYS A 94 8.03 -0.41 -8.16
CA LYS A 94 6.68 -0.73 -8.69
C LYS A 94 6.04 -1.88 -7.90
N HIS A 95 6.78 -2.98 -7.71
CA HIS A 95 6.35 -4.13 -6.91
C HIS A 95 6.01 -3.72 -5.47
N LYS A 96 6.88 -2.96 -4.79
CA LYS A 96 6.66 -2.50 -3.41
C LYS A 96 5.38 -1.66 -3.24
N LYS A 97 5.07 -0.81 -4.22
CA LYS A 97 3.82 -0.02 -4.22
C LYS A 97 2.60 -0.94 -4.25
N LEU A 98 2.59 -1.91 -5.16
CA LEU A 98 1.46 -2.82 -5.35
C LEU A 98 1.35 -3.85 -4.21
N SER A 99 2.46 -4.38 -3.72
CA SER A 99 2.46 -5.33 -2.59
C SER A 99 1.96 -4.70 -1.30
N SER A 100 2.27 -3.41 -1.05
CA SER A 100 1.72 -2.68 0.10
C SER A 100 0.19 -2.56 0.02
N VAL A 101 -0.36 -2.36 -1.18
CA VAL A 101 -1.82 -2.33 -1.40
C VAL A 101 -2.42 -3.72 -1.16
N LYS A 102 -1.81 -4.79 -1.70
CA LYS A 102 -2.27 -6.17 -1.45
C LYS A 102 -2.27 -6.53 0.04
N ASP A 103 -1.19 -6.21 0.78
CA ASP A 103 -1.09 -6.50 2.22
C ASP A 103 -2.16 -5.73 3.01
N TYR A 104 -2.42 -4.47 2.63
CA TYR A 104 -3.47 -3.67 3.24
C TYR A 104 -4.87 -4.25 3.03
N PHE A 105 -5.25 -4.62 1.80
CA PHE A 105 -6.54 -5.26 1.53
C PHE A 105 -6.67 -6.64 2.17
N GLY A 106 -5.57 -7.41 2.24
CA GLY A 106 -5.52 -8.66 3.00
C GLY A 106 -5.78 -8.43 4.50
N TRP A 107 -5.21 -7.36 5.07
CA TRP A 107 -5.46 -6.98 6.46
C TRP A 107 -6.91 -6.54 6.70
N LEU A 108 -7.53 -5.81 5.76
CA LEU A 108 -8.93 -5.41 5.87
C LEU A 108 -9.87 -6.63 5.97
N VAL A 109 -9.63 -7.67 5.17
CA VAL A 109 -10.38 -8.92 5.27
C VAL A 109 -10.09 -9.64 6.59
N LYS A 110 -8.83 -9.69 7.02
CA LYS A 110 -8.46 -10.26 8.32
C LYS A 110 -9.18 -9.59 9.50
N LYS A 111 -9.47 -8.29 9.39
CA LYS A 111 -10.23 -7.52 10.39
C LYS A 111 -11.74 -7.50 10.14
N ARG A 112 -12.24 -8.30 9.18
CA ARG A 112 -13.66 -8.37 8.78
C ARG A 112 -14.25 -7.03 8.35
N VAL A 113 -13.40 -6.11 7.88
CA VAL A 113 -13.83 -4.84 7.27
C VAL A 113 -14.37 -5.10 5.87
N LEU A 114 -13.71 -6.02 5.14
CA LEU A 114 -14.15 -6.50 3.84
C LEU A 114 -14.50 -7.99 3.93
N LEU A 115 -15.55 -8.40 3.23
CA LEU A 115 -15.94 -9.82 3.14
C LEU A 115 -15.05 -10.60 2.19
N LEU A 116 -14.64 -9.96 1.09
CA LEU A 116 -13.82 -10.53 0.04
C LEU A 116 -12.60 -9.64 -0.20
N ASN A 117 -11.46 -10.25 -0.52
CA ASN A 117 -10.25 -9.51 -0.82
C ASN A 117 -10.18 -9.22 -2.33
N PRO A 118 -10.43 -7.97 -2.78
CA PRO A 118 -10.42 -7.63 -4.21
C PRO A 118 -9.02 -7.76 -4.84
N SER A 119 -7.97 -7.87 -4.02
CA SER A 119 -6.59 -7.92 -4.48
C SER A 119 -6.04 -9.33 -4.68
N LEU A 120 -6.81 -10.38 -4.41
CA LEU A 120 -6.34 -11.77 -4.54
C LEU A 120 -5.83 -12.04 -5.95
N ASP A 121 -6.66 -11.75 -6.95
CA ASP A 121 -6.39 -12.00 -8.37
C ASP A 121 -5.48 -10.94 -9.02
N LEU A 122 -5.06 -9.91 -8.28
CA LEU A 122 -4.17 -8.88 -8.80
C LEU A 122 -2.75 -9.44 -8.99
N GLU A 123 -2.30 -9.60 -10.24
CA GLU A 123 -0.95 -10.09 -10.49
C GLU A 123 0.09 -8.99 -10.32
N LEU A 124 1.13 -9.27 -9.53
CA LEU A 124 2.24 -8.35 -9.32
C LEU A 124 3.33 -8.54 -10.38
N PRO A 125 4.01 -7.46 -10.80
CA PRO A 125 5.20 -7.58 -11.65
C PRO A 125 6.21 -8.52 -11.00
N LYS A 126 6.73 -9.47 -11.78
CA LYS A 126 7.77 -10.40 -11.33
C LYS A 126 8.96 -9.60 -10.80
N TYR A 127 9.32 -9.84 -9.54
CA TYR A 127 10.51 -9.30 -8.93
C TYR A 127 11.37 -10.47 -8.46
N SER A 128 12.50 -10.70 -9.14
CA SER A 128 13.53 -11.59 -8.62
C SER A 128 14.21 -10.87 -7.46
N GLN A 129 13.93 -11.31 -6.23
CA GLN A 129 14.81 -11.01 -5.12
C GLN A 129 16.22 -11.46 -5.56
N LYS A 130 17.22 -10.56 -5.48
CA LYS A 130 18.61 -10.98 -5.54
C LYS A 130 18.80 -12.00 -4.41
N LYS A 131 18.87 -13.28 -4.74
CA LYS A 131 19.38 -14.30 -3.82
C LYS A 131 20.80 -13.86 -3.50
N TYR A 132 21.04 -13.38 -2.30
CA TYR A 132 22.40 -13.28 -1.81
C TYR A 132 22.95 -14.71 -1.81
N PRO A 133 24.09 -15.00 -2.44
CA PRO A 133 24.72 -16.30 -2.30
C PRO A 133 24.97 -16.49 -0.82
N SER A 134 24.31 -17.49 -0.23
CA SER A 134 24.58 -17.91 1.13
C SER A 134 26.04 -18.34 1.19
N GLN A 135 26.92 -17.47 1.67
CA GLN A 135 28.22 -17.90 2.17
C GLN A 135 27.92 -18.75 3.40
N ARG A 136 27.84 -20.07 3.19
CA ARG A 136 28.02 -21.04 4.28
C ARG A 136 29.52 -21.30 4.40
N ALA A 137 29.94 -21.21 5.66
CA ALA A 137 31.29 -21.41 6.18
C ALA A 137 31.87 -22.77 5.82
#